data_AF-I4DLE1-F1
#
_entry.id   AF-I4DLE1-F1
#
_cell.length_a   1.000
_cell.length_b   1.000
_cell.length_c   1.000
_cell.angle_alpha   90.00
_cell.angle_beta   90.00
_cell.angle_gamma   90.00
#
_symmetry.space_group_name_H-M   'P 1'
#
loop_
_entity.id
_entity.type
_entity.pdbx_description
1 polymer ?
#
loop_
_entity_poly.entity_id
_entity_poly.type
_entity_poly.pdbx_seq_one_letter_code
_entity_poly.pdbx_strand_id
1 'polypeptide(L)' 'MIRTMYKLTQGKIPIIGVGGIFSGQDAYDKILAGASVLQIYTALIYHGPPVVTRIKKELAELLEKDGYSSVNEAIGKSAK' A
#
# COMPACT_ATOMS: atom_id res chain seq x y z
N MET A 1 5.04 -1.04 -12.29
CA MET A 1 3.90 -0.28 -12.86
C MET A 1 3.44 0.88 -11.99
N ILE A 2 3.05 0.68 -10.72
CA ILE A 2 2.62 1.79 -9.82
C ILE A 2 3.68 2.91 -9.75
N ARG A 3 4.94 2.55 -9.42
CA ARG A 3 6.08 3.49 -9.39
C ARG A 3 6.23 4.29 -10.69
N THR A 4 6.18 3.60 -11.83
CA THR A 4 6.29 4.21 -13.15
C THR A 4 5.17 5.22 -13.38
N MET A 5 3.94 4.85 -13.04
CA MET A 5 2.79 5.72 -13.25
C MET A 5 2.78 6.91 -12.30
N TYR A 6 3.16 6.70 -11.05
CA TYR A 6 3.30 7.77 -10.08
C TYR A 6 4.33 8.82 -10.53
N LYS A 7 5.48 8.38 -11.09
CA LYS A 7 6.48 9.28 -11.68
C LYS A 7 5.93 10.06 -12.88
N LEU A 8 5.25 9.37 -13.80
CA LEU A 8 4.69 10.00 -15.00
C LEU A 8 3.57 10.99 -14.69
N THR A 9 2.75 10.73 -13.67
CA THR A 9 1.67 11.63 -13.24
C THR A 9 2.14 12.68 -12.23
N GLN A 10 3.41 12.65 -11.82
CA GLN A 10 3.98 13.52 -10.79
C GLN A 10 3.17 13.48 -9.47
N GLY A 11 2.58 12.32 -9.15
CA GLY A 11 1.70 12.16 -7.99
C GLY A 11 0.38 12.95 -8.04
N LYS A 12 0.02 13.56 -9.18
CA LYS A 12 -1.21 14.37 -9.33
C LYS A 12 -2.47 13.54 -9.55
N ILE A 13 -2.33 12.30 -10.00
CA ILE A 13 -3.44 11.37 -10.21
C ILE A 13 -3.39 10.31 -9.10
N PRO A 14 -4.42 10.21 -8.24
CA PRO A 14 -4.49 9.15 -7.23
C PRO A 14 -4.44 7.76 -7.88
N ILE A 15 -3.66 6.86 -7.29
CA ILE A 15 -3.50 5.49 -7.81
C ILE A 15 -4.16 4.52 -6.85
N ILE A 16 -5.02 3.65 -7.38
CA ILE A 16 -5.55 2.49 -6.66
C ILE A 16 -4.64 1.29 -6.97
N GLY A 17 -3.94 0.80 -5.95
CA GLY A 17 -3.05 -0.35 -6.04
C GLY A 17 -3.82 -1.66 -5.90
N VAL A 18 -3.66 -2.56 -6.86
CA VAL A 18 -4.29 -3.89 -6.87
C VAL A 18 -3.26 -5.00 -7.11
N GLY A 19 -3.68 -6.24 -6.87
CA GLY A 19 -2.96 -7.46 -7.22
C GLY A 19 -1.84 -7.86 -6.27
N GLY A 20 -1.92 -9.07 -5.70
CA GLY A 20 -0.85 -9.62 -4.86
C GLY A 20 -0.68 -8.92 -3.50
N ILE A 21 -1.77 -8.61 -2.80
CA ILE A 21 -1.73 -8.01 -1.46
C ILE A 21 -2.19 -9.06 -0.46
N PHE A 22 -1.22 -9.75 0.16
CA PHE A 22 -1.48 -10.81 1.14
C PHE A 22 -1.00 -10.44 2.55
N SER A 23 -0.10 -9.45 2.65
CA SER A 23 0.51 -8.98 3.89
C SER A 23 0.53 -7.45 4.01
N GLY A 24 0.81 -6.93 5.20
CA GLY A 24 1.08 -5.52 5.44
C GLY A 24 2.30 -5.02 4.67
N GLN A 25 3.31 -5.86 4.45
CA GLN A 25 4.49 -5.52 3.63
C GLN A 25 4.08 -5.27 2.17
N ASP A 26 3.25 -6.15 1.57
CA ASP A 26 2.77 -5.95 0.20
C ASP A 26 1.99 -4.64 0.05
N ALA A 27 1.18 -4.32 1.07
CA ALA A 27 0.43 -3.07 1.14
C ALA A 27 1.37 -1.86 1.23
N TYR A 28 2.33 -1.94 2.14
CA TYR A 28 3.32 -0.90 2.39
C TYR A 28 4.16 -0.61 1.15
N ASP A 29 4.67 -1.64 0.47
CA ASP A 29 5.47 -1.49 -0.75
C ASP A 29 4.68 -0.80 -1.87
N LYS A 30 3.38 -1.11 -2.02
CA LYS A 30 2.52 -0.46 -3.01
C LYS A 30 2.26 1.01 -2.66
N ILE A 31 2.07 1.33 -1.37
CA ILE A 31 1.91 2.71 -0.89
C ILE A 31 3.20 3.49 -1.15
N LEU A 32 4.35 2.96 -0.74
CA LEU A 32 5.66 3.56 -1.00
C LEU A 32 5.94 3.74 -2.49
N ALA A 33 5.40 2.88 -3.34
CA ALA A 33 5.51 3.00 -4.80
C ALA A 33 4.58 4.07 -5.39
N GLY A 34 3.56 4.54 -4.66
CA GLY A 34 2.67 5.63 -5.08
C GLY A 34 1.17 5.34 -5.02
N ALA A 35 0.74 4.17 -4.52
CA ALA A 35 -0.69 3.89 -4.34
C ALA A 35 -1.26 4.69 -3.16
N SER A 36 -2.42 5.32 -3.38
CA SER A 36 -3.17 6.05 -2.34
C SER A 36 -4.23 5.17 -1.68
N VAL A 37 -4.73 4.16 -2.40
CA VAL A 37 -5.74 3.21 -1.93
C VAL A 37 -5.35 1.81 -2.41
N LEU A 38 -5.73 0.77 -1.67
CA LEU A 38 -5.47 -0.62 -2.01
C LEU A 38 -6.77 -1.41 -2.12
N GLN A 39 -6.85 -2.34 -3.08
CA GLN A 39 -7.95 -3.31 -3.19
C GLN A 39 -7.43 -4.73 -3.01
N ILE A 40 -8.18 -5.51 -2.23
CA ILE A 40 -7.81 -6.87 -1.84
C ILE A 40 -8.94 -7.79 -2.29
N TYR A 41 -8.59 -8.82 -3.07
CA TYR A 41 -9.55 -9.85 -3.50
C TYR A 41 -9.01 -11.24 -3.21
N THR A 42 -7.96 -11.67 -3.92
CA THR A 42 -7.46 -13.05 -3.84
C THR A 42 -7.10 -13.48 -2.41
N ALA A 43 -6.47 -12.59 -1.63
CA ALA A 43 -6.15 -12.87 -0.23
C ALA A 43 -7.40 -13.04 0.65
N LEU A 44 -8.50 -12.34 0.35
CA LEU A 44 -9.77 -12.49 1.06
C LEU A 44 -10.37 -13.88 0.82
N ILE A 45 -10.24 -14.41 -0.39
CA ILE A 45 -10.71 -15.77 -0.73
C ILE A 45 -9.90 -16.84 -0.01
N TYR A 46 -8.56 -16.72 0.02
CA TYR A 46 -7.69 -17.74 0.62
C TYR A 46 -7.60 -17.68 2.15
N HIS A 47 -7.73 -16.50 2.75
CA HIS A 47 -7.48 -16.30 4.19
C HIS A 47 -8.72 -15.82 4.96
N GLY A 48 -9.83 -15.60 4.26
CA GLY A 48 -11.07 -15.09 4.84
C GLY A 48 -10.99 -13.63 5.31
N PRO A 49 -12.10 -13.08 5.83
CA PRO A 49 -12.20 -11.69 6.29
C PRO A 49 -11.10 -11.20 7.27
N PRO A 50 -10.59 -12.02 8.21
CA PRO A 50 -9.56 -11.58 9.16
C PRO A 50 -8.26 -11.08 8.51
N VAL A 51 -7.98 -11.46 7.26
CA VAL A 51 -6.77 -11.03 6.53
C VAL A 51 -6.69 -9.50 6.43
N VAL A 52 -7.83 -8.82 6.33
CA VAL A 52 -7.88 -7.35 6.23
C VAL A 52 -7.41 -6.72 7.53
N THR A 53 -7.85 -7.24 8.68
CA THR A 53 -7.42 -6.76 10.00
C THR A 53 -5.93 -7.00 10.21
N ARG A 54 -5.42 -8.16 9.81
CA ARG A 54 -3.99 -8.48 9.86
C ARG A 54 -3.17 -7.49 9.03
N ILE A 55 -3.53 -7.31 7.75
CA ILE A 55 -2.82 -6.41 6.83
C ILE A 55 -2.81 -4.97 7.38
N LYS A 56 -3.93 -4.50 7.92
CA LYS A 56 -4.01 -3.17 8.53
C LYS A 56 -3.06 -3.02 9.73
N LYS A 57 -3.01 -4.02 10.61
CA LYS A 57 -2.14 -4.00 11.79
C LYS A 57 -0.67 -3.98 11.37
N GLU A 58 -0.27 -4.92 10.52
CA GLU A 58 1.11 -5.00 10.00
C GLU A 58 1.51 -3.71 9.27
N LEU A 59 0.62 -3.13 8.46
CA LEU A 59 0.87 -1.85 7.79
C LEU A 59 1.09 -0.70 8.78
N ALA A 60 0.28 -0.62 9.84
CA ALA A 60 0.44 0.42 10.87
C ALA A 60 1.80 0.29 11.58
N GLU A 61 2.19 -0.93 11.95
CA GLU A 61 3.49 -1.21 12.57
C GLU A 61 4.67 -0.80 11.66
N LEU A 62 4.56 -1.06 10.35
CA LEU A 62 5.58 -0.66 9.37
C LEU A 62 5.66 0.86 9.19
N LEU A 63 4.53 1.55 9.17
CA LEU A 63 4.48 3.01 9.08
C LEU A 63 5.13 3.66 10.30
N GLU A 64 4.79 3.19 11.51
CA GLU A 64 5.38 3.68 12.76
C GLU A 64 6.89 3.43 12.79
N LYS A 65 7.32 2.22 12.39
CA LYS A 65 8.74 1.85 12.33
C LYS A 65 9.56 2.78 11.42
N ASP A 66 8.99 3.19 10.28
CA ASP A 66 9.65 4.08 9.32
C ASP A 66 9.39 5.57 9.61
N GLY A 67 8.75 5.89 10.74
CA GLY A 67 8.56 7.26 11.23
C GLY A 67 7.44 8.04 10.55
N TYR A 68 6.51 7.36 9.88
CA TYR A 68 5.34 7.99 9.27
C TYR A 68 4.18 8.07 10.26
N SER A 69 3.60 9.26 10.40
CA SER A 69 2.43 9.50 11.27
C SER A 69 1.11 9.09 10.59
N SER A 70 1.13 8.95 9.26
CA SER A 70 -0.04 8.55 8.47
C SER A 70 0.36 7.90 7.14
N VAL A 71 -0.58 7.16 6.54
CA VAL A 71 -0.43 6.57 5.20
C VAL A 71 -0.08 7.64 4.15
N ASN A 72 -0.67 8.84 4.27
CA ASN A 72 -0.45 9.94 3.32
C ASN A 72 1.01 10.36 3.24
N GLU A 73 1.74 10.27 4.36
CA GLU A 73 3.16 10.60 4.39
C GLU A 73 4.00 9.55 3.69
N ALA A 74 3.56 8.30 3.59
CA ALA A 74 4.31 7.22 2.94
C ALA A 74 4.11 7.15 1.42
N ILE A 75 3.05 7.75 0.87
CA ILE A 75 2.70 7.65 -0.55
C ILE A 75 3.87 8.12 -1.43
N GLY A 76 4.36 7.23 -2.28
CA GLY A 76 5.37 7.55 -3.29
C GLY A 76 6.77 7.82 -2.75
N LYS A 77 7.06 7.55 -1.47
CA LYS A 77 8.37 7.85 -0.86
C LYS A 77 9.53 7.06 -1.45
N SER A 78 9.29 5.85 -1.95
CA SER A 78 10.29 5.11 -2.70
C SER A 78 10.36 5.55 -4.18
N ALA A 79 9.33 6.25 -4.68
CA ALA A 79 9.17 6.62 -6.09
C ALA A 79 9.83 7.94 -6.46
N LYS A 80 10.73 8.47 -5.62
CA LYS A 80 11.66 9.52 -6.02
C LYS A 80 12.63 9.00 -7.10
#